data_AF-A0A9C9TJG9-F1
#
_entry.id   AF-A0A9C9TJG9-F1
#
_cell.length_a   1.000
_cell.length_b   1.000
_cell.length_c   1.000
_cell.angle_alpha   90.00
_cell.angle_beta   90.00
_cell.angle_gamma   90.00
#
_symmetry.space_group_name_H-M   'P 1'
#
loop_
_entity.id
_entity.type
_entity.pdbx_description
1 polymer ?
#
loop_
_entity_poly.entity_id
_entity_poly.type
_entity_poly.pdbx_seq_one_letter_code
_entity_poly.pdbx_strand_id
1 'polypeptide(L)'
;MAAAGPATGLVSARNLRMTPALSPAAFAELGVASCFSFLRGASQPEELVVTAHRLGLTGIGLADRNSVAGVVRAHQAAREAGLAYAPGARLVFSDDTPDILAYPRDRAGWGRLCRLLSLGNLRTRKGDCVLHLSDLLEWGDGLNLAAVAPAALGHDEKSGADLAAALQALAAAFPRAVRLAAAPAHDGLDQRRLARAARLAEQCGTPLMATNDVFHHAPGRRRLQDVMTAIRAHVPLAQAGRLLSRNAERHLKAPDEIGRLFRAYPGAVETANHFFDELDFDLKSLRYEYPDEALPLARTPAEELRFLAHGGAKWRYPEGVPASVTRQIDYELQIIG
;
A
#
# COMPACT_ATOMS: atom_id res chain seq x y z
N MET A 1 21.37 -67.24 -40.14
CA MET A 1 22.00 -66.83 -38.86
C MET A 1 21.74 -65.35 -38.66
N ALA A 2 20.71 -65.03 -37.87
CA ALA A 2 20.30 -63.65 -37.59
C ALA A 2 21.13 -63.10 -36.41
N ALA A 3 21.73 -61.92 -36.59
CA ALA A 3 22.48 -61.22 -35.56
C ALA A 3 21.53 -60.37 -34.70
N ALA A 4 21.56 -60.58 -33.39
CA ALA A 4 20.78 -59.85 -32.39
C ALA A 4 21.45 -58.51 -32.06
N GLY A 5 20.69 -57.42 -32.09
CA GLY A 5 21.12 -56.10 -31.64
C GLY A 5 21.04 -55.95 -30.11
N PRO A 6 21.77 -54.99 -29.50
CA PRO A 6 21.78 -54.82 -28.05
C PRO A 6 20.49 -54.15 -27.56
N ALA A 7 19.93 -54.71 -26.50
CA ALA A 7 18.73 -54.22 -25.83
C ALA A 7 18.99 -52.88 -25.11
N THR A 8 18.20 -51.87 -25.45
CA THR A 8 18.14 -50.58 -24.77
C THR A 8 17.55 -50.77 -23.37
N GLY A 9 18.40 -50.71 -22.34
CA GLY A 9 17.98 -50.82 -20.95
C GLY A 9 17.11 -49.62 -20.51
N LEU A 10 15.92 -49.92 -19.99
CA LEU A 10 15.07 -48.96 -19.29
C LEU A 10 15.80 -48.45 -18.02
N VAL A 11 16.01 -47.15 -17.93
CA VAL A 11 16.59 -46.51 -16.74
C VAL A 11 15.59 -46.59 -15.59
N SER A 12 16.01 -47.19 -14.47
CA SER A 12 15.24 -47.31 -13.24
C SER A 12 14.83 -45.94 -12.70
N ALA A 13 13.54 -45.78 -12.38
CA ALA A 13 12.93 -44.57 -11.81
C ALA A 13 13.49 -44.14 -10.43
N ARG A 14 14.46 -44.89 -9.87
CA ARG A 14 15.08 -44.60 -8.57
C ARG A 14 16.09 -43.43 -8.57
N ASN A 15 16.45 -42.87 -9.72
CA ASN A 15 17.42 -41.76 -9.81
C ASN A 15 16.82 -40.41 -10.23
N LEU A 16 15.49 -40.27 -10.26
CA LEU A 16 14.88 -38.95 -10.31
C LEU A 16 15.05 -38.30 -8.93
N ARG A 17 16.08 -37.47 -8.78
CA ARG A 17 16.11 -36.46 -7.71
C ARG A 17 14.91 -35.56 -7.94
N MET A 18 13.79 -35.87 -7.27
CA MET A 18 12.76 -34.91 -7.01
C MET A 18 13.44 -33.77 -6.26
N THR A 19 13.65 -32.64 -6.94
CA THR A 19 13.88 -31.37 -6.27
C THR A 19 12.81 -31.27 -5.18
N PRO A 20 13.17 -31.02 -3.92
CA PRO A 20 12.16 -30.85 -2.88
C PRO A 20 11.18 -29.80 -3.40
N ALA A 21 9.89 -30.10 -3.34
CA ALA A 21 8.87 -29.10 -3.61
C ALA A 21 9.24 -27.89 -2.76
N LEU A 22 9.50 -26.74 -3.39
CA LEU A 22 9.72 -25.51 -2.65
C LEU A 22 8.53 -25.40 -1.69
N SER A 23 8.81 -25.30 -0.39
CA SER A 23 7.83 -24.77 0.56
C SER A 23 7.18 -23.55 -0.09
N PRO A 24 5.84 -23.42 -0.08
CA PRO A 24 5.18 -22.34 -0.80
C PRO A 24 5.85 -21.04 -0.41
N ALA A 25 6.39 -20.32 -1.39
CA ALA A 25 7.17 -19.13 -1.10
C ALA A 25 6.27 -18.18 -0.29
N ALA A 26 6.74 -17.64 0.83
CA ALA A 26 6.00 -16.57 1.50
C ALA A 26 6.16 -15.29 0.68
N PHE A 27 5.07 -14.55 0.46
CA PHE A 27 5.15 -13.24 -0.17
C PHE A 27 4.03 -12.33 0.32
N ALA A 28 4.42 -11.15 0.80
CA ALA A 28 3.54 -10.02 1.05
C ALA A 28 3.70 -8.98 -0.07
N GLU A 29 2.57 -8.54 -0.64
CA GLU A 29 2.59 -7.54 -1.72
C GLU A 29 2.31 -6.14 -1.16
N LEU A 30 3.25 -5.22 -1.34
CA LEU A 30 3.21 -3.83 -0.82
C LEU A 30 2.98 -2.79 -1.93
N GLY A 31 3.12 -3.14 -3.21
CA GLY A 31 2.95 -2.20 -4.32
C GLY A 31 1.52 -2.07 -4.83
N VAL A 32 0.49 -2.17 -3.98
CA VAL A 32 -0.91 -2.29 -4.43
C VAL A 32 -1.63 -0.96 -4.51
N ALA A 33 -2.21 -0.65 -5.67
CA ALA A 33 -3.11 0.49 -5.86
C ALA A 33 -4.55 0.04 -6.19
N SER A 34 -5.51 0.62 -5.47
CA SER A 34 -6.95 0.40 -5.67
C SER A 34 -7.58 1.49 -6.55
N CYS A 35 -8.88 1.42 -6.75
CA CYS A 35 -9.66 2.46 -7.45
C CYS A 35 -9.61 3.84 -6.76
N PHE A 36 -9.12 3.93 -5.53
CA PHE A 36 -8.86 5.20 -4.86
C PHE A 36 -7.58 5.90 -5.34
N SER A 37 -6.69 5.17 -6.03
CA SER A 37 -5.72 5.75 -6.96
C SER A 37 -6.46 6.20 -8.21
N PHE A 38 -7.01 7.41 -8.17
CA PHE A 38 -8.01 7.88 -9.14
C PHE A 38 -7.56 7.68 -10.60
N LEU A 39 -8.44 7.03 -11.36
CA LEU A 39 -8.26 6.63 -12.77
C LEU A 39 -6.94 5.88 -13.06
N ARG A 40 -6.38 5.16 -12.08
CA ARG A 40 -5.16 4.36 -12.22
C ARG A 40 -5.37 2.93 -11.77
N GLY A 41 -5.73 2.73 -10.51
CA GLY A 41 -6.12 1.41 -10.02
C GLY A 41 -7.54 1.08 -10.48
N ALA A 42 -7.76 -0.17 -10.89
CA ALA A 42 -9.02 -0.60 -11.50
C ALA A 42 -9.81 -1.58 -10.63
N SER A 43 -9.34 -1.87 -9.41
CA SER A 43 -9.98 -2.80 -8.47
C SER A 43 -10.36 -2.12 -7.18
N GLN A 44 -11.46 -2.57 -6.60
CA GLN A 44 -11.83 -2.13 -5.26
C GLN A 44 -10.87 -2.72 -4.22
N PRO A 45 -10.65 -2.03 -3.08
CA PRO A 45 -9.86 -2.56 -1.97
C PRO A 45 -10.24 -4.00 -1.56
N GLU A 46 -11.54 -4.29 -1.54
CA GLU A 46 -12.09 -5.61 -1.15
C GLU A 46 -11.74 -6.70 -2.17
N GLU A 47 -11.84 -6.40 -3.47
CA GLU A 47 -11.47 -7.35 -4.52
C GLU A 47 -9.98 -7.72 -4.44
N LEU A 48 -9.13 -6.74 -4.13
CA LEU A 48 -7.69 -6.93 -3.97
C LEU A 48 -7.39 -7.84 -2.77
N VAL A 49 -7.97 -7.55 -1.61
CA VAL A 49 -7.77 -8.34 -0.39
C VAL A 49 -8.27 -9.78 -0.54
N VAL A 50 -9.49 -9.97 -1.06
CA VAL A 50 -10.05 -11.31 -1.27
C VAL A 50 -9.20 -12.11 -2.24
N THR A 51 -8.68 -11.48 -3.29
CA THR A 51 -7.80 -12.15 -4.26
C THR A 51 -6.44 -12.48 -3.65
N ALA A 52 -5.85 -11.57 -2.87
CA ALA A 52 -4.59 -11.80 -2.15
C ALA A 52 -4.69 -13.02 -1.21
N HIS A 53 -5.77 -13.09 -0.43
CA HIS A 53 -6.03 -14.25 0.44
C HIS A 53 -6.16 -15.55 -0.37
N ARG A 54 -6.93 -15.55 -1.46
CA ARG A 54 -7.10 -16.72 -2.33
C ARG A 54 -5.81 -17.20 -3.00
N LEU A 55 -4.89 -16.28 -3.30
CA LEU A 55 -3.58 -16.59 -3.88
C LEU A 55 -2.57 -17.09 -2.83
N GLY A 56 -2.92 -17.05 -1.54
CA GLY A 56 -2.04 -17.47 -0.45
C GLY A 56 -0.94 -16.46 -0.13
N LEU A 57 -1.18 -15.16 -0.37
CA LEU A 57 -0.26 -14.11 0.11
C LEU A 57 -0.24 -14.10 1.65
N THR A 58 0.93 -13.84 2.23
CA THR A 58 1.07 -13.73 3.69
C THR A 58 0.55 -12.40 4.23
N GLY A 59 0.57 -11.36 3.39
CA GLY A 59 0.03 -10.05 3.71
C GLY A 59 -0.18 -9.18 2.49
N ILE A 60 -0.91 -8.07 2.67
CA ILE A 60 -1.13 -7.07 1.62
C ILE A 60 -1.01 -5.65 2.18
N GLY A 61 -0.21 -4.83 1.53
CA GLY A 61 -0.10 -3.41 1.77
C GLY A 61 -0.90 -2.63 0.72
N LEU A 62 -1.77 -1.71 1.14
CA LEU A 62 -2.44 -0.79 0.21
C LEU A 62 -1.65 0.52 0.13
N ALA A 63 -1.22 0.91 -1.07
CA ALA A 63 -0.46 2.11 -1.37
C ALA A 63 -1.12 2.90 -2.51
N ASP A 64 -2.25 3.54 -2.20
CA ASP A 64 -2.93 4.41 -3.15
C ASP A 64 -2.15 5.69 -3.43
N ARG A 65 -2.25 6.20 -4.67
CA ARG A 65 -1.51 7.39 -5.13
C ARG A 65 -1.94 8.62 -4.33
N ASN A 66 -1.00 9.18 -3.55
CA ASN A 66 -1.15 10.40 -2.76
C ASN A 66 -2.45 10.43 -1.93
N SER A 67 -2.89 9.26 -1.45
CA SER A 67 -4.17 9.11 -0.77
C SER A 67 -4.18 7.89 0.13
N VAL A 68 -4.91 7.99 1.24
CA VAL A 68 -5.24 6.88 2.15
C VAL A 68 -6.75 6.58 2.13
N ALA A 69 -7.49 7.06 1.14
CA ALA A 69 -8.96 6.94 1.12
C ALA A 69 -9.46 5.48 1.07
N GLY A 70 -8.71 4.56 0.46
CA GLY A 70 -9.08 3.15 0.34
C GLY A 70 -8.76 2.28 1.57
N VAL A 71 -7.99 2.80 2.54
CA VAL A 71 -7.39 1.96 3.59
C VAL A 71 -8.40 1.33 4.54
N VAL A 72 -9.47 2.05 4.89
CA VAL A 72 -10.50 1.55 5.82
C VAL A 72 -11.27 0.39 5.19
N ARG A 73 -11.59 0.49 3.89
CA ARG A 73 -12.26 -0.56 3.13
C ARG A 73 -11.40 -1.81 3.00
N ALA A 74 -10.11 -1.65 2.67
CA ALA A 74 -9.16 -2.77 2.65
C ALA A 74 -9.02 -3.41 4.03
N HIS A 75 -8.88 -2.61 5.09
CA HIS A 75 -8.72 -3.09 6.46
C HIS A 75 -9.91 -3.94 6.92
N GLN A 76 -11.14 -3.48 6.64
CA GLN A 76 -12.33 -4.25 6.98
C GLN A 76 -12.34 -5.60 6.25
N ALA A 77 -12.12 -5.61 4.93
CA ALA A 77 -12.06 -6.84 4.15
C ALA A 77 -10.93 -7.77 4.61
N ALA A 78 -9.78 -7.24 5.02
CA ALA A 78 -8.64 -8.04 5.45
C ALA A 78 -8.91 -8.70 6.80
N ARG A 79 -9.59 -7.99 7.71
CA ARG A 79 -10.07 -8.56 8.96
C ARG A 79 -11.08 -9.69 8.73
N GLU A 80 -12.02 -9.51 7.81
CA GLU A 80 -13.01 -10.54 7.48
C GLU A 80 -12.37 -11.76 6.82
N ALA A 81 -11.35 -11.56 5.97
CA ALA A 81 -10.62 -12.64 5.31
C ALA A 81 -9.52 -13.28 6.18
N GLY A 82 -9.17 -12.69 7.33
CA GLY A 82 -8.04 -13.13 8.16
C GLY A 82 -6.67 -12.96 7.48
N LEU A 83 -6.52 -11.95 6.62
CA LEU A 83 -5.26 -11.63 5.93
C LEU A 83 -4.53 -10.49 6.66
N ALA A 84 -3.21 -10.62 6.83
CA ALA A 84 -2.40 -9.53 7.39
C ALA A 84 -2.44 -8.31 6.46
N TYR A 85 -2.57 -7.11 7.03
CA TYR A 85 -2.82 -5.89 6.27
C TYR A 85 -2.00 -4.71 6.77
N ALA A 86 -1.39 -3.98 5.84
CA ALA A 86 -0.66 -2.75 6.11
C ALA A 86 -1.30 -1.55 5.37
N PRO A 87 -1.79 -0.52 6.08
CA PRO A 87 -2.26 0.71 5.45
C PRO A 87 -1.07 1.61 5.11
N GLY A 88 -0.97 2.08 3.87
CA GLY A 88 0.07 3.01 3.44
C GLY A 88 -0.40 3.92 2.32
N ALA A 89 0.56 4.55 1.64
CA ALA A 89 0.30 5.36 0.45
C ALA A 89 1.48 5.26 -0.52
N ARG A 90 1.20 5.46 -1.81
CA ARG A 90 2.25 5.76 -2.79
C ARG A 90 2.39 7.26 -2.90
N LEU A 91 3.53 7.78 -2.45
CA LEU A 91 3.92 9.16 -2.61
C LEU A 91 4.45 9.37 -4.02
N VAL A 92 3.84 10.30 -4.76
CA VAL A 92 4.29 10.71 -6.07
C VAL A 92 4.53 12.20 -6.09
N PHE A 93 5.73 12.56 -6.52
CA PHE A 93 6.30 13.88 -6.38
C PHE A 93 6.18 14.70 -7.67
N SER A 94 6.38 16.00 -7.52
CA SER A 94 6.31 17.00 -8.60
C SER A 94 7.69 17.52 -9.02
N ASP A 95 8.77 16.97 -8.44
CA ASP A 95 10.17 17.41 -8.60
C ASP A 95 11.07 16.31 -9.18
N ASP A 96 10.52 15.44 -10.03
CA ASP A 96 11.19 14.28 -10.65
C ASP A 96 11.68 13.20 -9.67
N THR A 97 11.43 13.34 -8.36
CA THR A 97 11.69 12.27 -7.39
C THR A 97 10.88 11.01 -7.75
N PRO A 98 11.51 9.81 -7.77
CA PRO A 98 10.80 8.57 -8.01
C PRO A 98 9.64 8.35 -7.04
N ASP A 99 8.61 7.62 -7.48
CA ASP A 99 7.50 7.21 -6.62
C ASP A 99 8.05 6.44 -5.39
N ILE A 100 7.51 6.71 -4.20
CA ILE A 100 7.92 6.04 -2.96
C ILE A 100 6.69 5.42 -2.31
N LEU A 101 6.74 4.11 -2.05
CA LEU A 101 5.78 3.46 -1.16
C LEU A 101 6.11 3.84 0.28
N ALA A 102 5.15 4.40 0.99
CA ALA A 102 5.32 4.85 2.36
C ALA A 102 4.34 4.14 3.29
N TYR A 103 4.89 3.45 4.27
CA TYR A 103 4.14 2.68 5.26
C TYR A 103 4.49 3.16 6.67
N PRO A 104 3.51 3.56 7.49
CA PRO A 104 3.73 3.91 8.88
C PRO A 104 4.15 2.67 9.68
N ARG A 105 5.17 2.81 10.54
CA ARG A 105 5.52 1.78 11.53
C ARG A 105 4.61 1.85 12.75
N ASP A 106 4.17 3.05 13.11
CA ASP A 106 3.37 3.32 14.31
C ASP A 106 2.34 4.44 14.09
N ARG A 107 1.59 4.76 15.15
CA ARG A 107 0.57 5.82 15.14
C ARG A 107 1.16 7.22 14.85
N ALA A 108 2.39 7.50 15.27
CA ALA A 108 3.03 8.79 15.02
C ALA A 108 3.44 8.91 13.54
N GLY A 109 3.99 7.84 12.97
CA GLY A 109 4.27 7.70 11.54
C GLY A 109 3.00 7.88 10.71
N TRP A 110 1.88 7.27 11.12
CA TRP A 110 0.59 7.50 10.46
C TRP A 110 0.17 8.98 10.47
N GLY A 111 0.28 9.64 11.62
CA GLY A 111 -0.02 11.08 11.74
C GLY A 111 0.85 11.92 10.81
N ARG A 112 2.15 11.60 10.70
CA ARG A 112 3.08 12.30 9.80
C ARG A 112 2.80 12.02 8.33
N LEU A 113 2.45 10.78 7.96
CA LEU A 113 2.00 10.44 6.60
C LEU A 113 0.75 11.24 6.20
N CYS A 114 -0.26 11.28 7.07
CA CYS A 114 -1.48 12.06 6.84
C CYS A 114 -1.19 13.56 6.72
N ARG A 115 -0.27 14.09 7.53
CA ARG A 115 0.17 15.49 7.46
C ARG A 115 0.89 15.79 6.15
N LEU A 116 1.80 14.92 5.72
CA LEU A 116 2.51 15.02 4.45
C LEU A 116 1.53 15.06 3.26
N LEU A 117 0.57 14.13 3.22
CA LEU A 117 -0.46 14.11 2.19
C LEU A 117 -1.34 15.37 2.22
N SER A 118 -1.71 15.85 3.41
CA SER A 118 -2.49 17.07 3.58
C SER A 118 -1.73 18.30 3.08
N LEU A 119 -0.44 18.41 3.38
CA LEU A 119 0.44 19.47 2.89
C LEU A 119 0.44 19.53 1.36
N GLY A 120 0.63 18.38 0.70
CA GLY A 120 0.64 18.33 -0.77
C GLY A 120 -0.70 18.65 -1.40
N ASN A 121 -1.82 18.22 -0.80
CA ASN A 121 -3.16 18.53 -1.28
C ASN A 121 -3.53 20.01 -1.12
N LEU A 122 -3.08 20.68 -0.03
CA LEU A 122 -3.36 22.09 0.22
C LEU A 122 -2.61 23.06 -0.71
N ARG A 123 -1.54 22.60 -1.37
CA ARG A 123 -0.76 23.41 -2.32
C ARG A 123 -1.42 23.58 -3.69
N THR A 124 -2.49 22.85 -3.96
CA THR A 124 -3.08 22.77 -5.30
C THR A 124 -4.61 22.69 -5.25
N ARG A 125 -5.23 22.52 -6.42
CA ARG A 125 -6.68 22.35 -6.55
C ARG A 125 -7.08 20.95 -6.09
N LYS A 126 -8.34 20.82 -5.67
CA LYS A 126 -8.92 19.55 -5.23
C LYS A 126 -8.73 18.46 -6.29
N GLY A 127 -8.11 17.35 -5.91
CA GLY A 127 -7.86 16.19 -6.77
C GLY A 127 -6.41 16.04 -7.23
N ASP A 128 -5.60 17.10 -7.08
CA ASP A 128 -4.16 17.07 -7.30
C ASP A 128 -3.41 17.08 -5.96
N CYS A 129 -2.14 16.69 -5.97
CA CYS A 129 -1.28 16.71 -4.79
C CYS A 129 0.16 17.04 -5.23
N VAL A 130 0.71 18.14 -4.70
CA VAL A 130 2.05 18.63 -5.03
C VAL A 130 3.00 18.34 -3.87
N LEU A 131 3.76 17.27 -4.00
CA LEU A 131 4.78 16.83 -3.04
C LEU A 131 6.18 16.98 -3.65
N HIS A 132 7.13 17.31 -2.80
CA HIS A 132 8.56 17.38 -3.11
C HIS A 132 9.31 16.44 -2.16
N LEU A 133 10.52 16.01 -2.55
CA LEU A 133 11.35 15.15 -1.69
C LEU A 133 11.63 15.81 -0.33
N SER A 134 11.80 17.14 -0.31
CA SER A 134 12.02 17.90 0.94
C SER A 134 10.88 17.72 1.94
N ASP A 135 9.63 17.59 1.48
CA ASP A 135 8.50 17.36 2.38
C ASP A 135 8.58 15.98 3.03
N LEU A 136 9.00 14.97 2.27
CA LEU A 136 9.22 13.63 2.81
C LEU A 136 10.42 13.60 3.76
N LEU A 137 11.49 14.34 3.47
CA LEU A 137 12.63 14.44 4.39
C LEU A 137 12.26 15.09 5.72
N GLU A 138 11.31 16.05 5.71
CA GLU A 138 10.81 16.70 6.92
C GLU A 138 9.85 15.80 7.72
N TRP A 139 8.92 15.11 7.04
CA TRP A 139 7.82 14.37 7.69
C TRP A 139 7.96 12.84 7.62
N GLY A 140 9.07 12.30 7.13
CA GLY A 140 9.25 10.87 6.87
C GLY A 140 9.59 10.01 8.09
N ASP A 141 9.80 10.60 9.26
CA ASP A 141 10.13 9.83 10.47
C ASP A 141 9.02 8.81 10.82
N GLY A 142 9.41 7.66 11.35
CA GLY A 142 8.48 6.55 11.62
C GLY A 142 7.82 5.92 10.40
N LEU A 143 8.26 6.24 9.18
CA LEU A 143 7.83 5.56 7.96
C LEU A 143 8.90 4.56 7.52
N ASN A 144 8.45 3.39 7.08
CA ASN A 144 9.20 2.50 6.21
C ASN A 144 8.93 2.89 4.75
N LEU A 145 10.00 3.04 3.97
CA LEU A 145 9.97 3.61 2.63
C LEU A 145 10.54 2.63 1.61
N ALA A 146 9.88 2.52 0.46
CA ALA A 146 10.42 1.78 -0.67
C ALA A 146 10.34 2.62 -1.95
N ALA A 147 11.50 3.12 -2.42
CA ALA A 147 11.57 3.86 -3.67
C ALA A 147 11.34 2.91 -4.84
N VAL A 148 10.40 3.23 -5.72
CA VAL A 148 10.00 2.37 -6.84
C VAL A 148 10.94 2.63 -8.01
N ALA A 149 11.62 1.57 -8.46
CA ALA A 149 12.46 1.60 -9.64
C ALA A 149 11.63 2.04 -10.87
N PRO A 150 11.98 3.14 -11.54
CA PRO A 150 11.21 3.62 -12.67
C PRO A 150 11.33 2.64 -13.85
N ALA A 151 10.29 2.53 -14.66
CA ALA A 151 10.29 1.65 -15.84
C ALA A 151 11.46 1.94 -16.79
N ALA A 152 11.85 3.22 -16.88
CA ALA A 152 12.94 3.73 -17.69
C ALA A 152 14.35 3.39 -17.19
N LEU A 153 14.49 2.83 -15.96
CA LEU A 153 15.78 2.41 -15.41
C LEU A 153 16.50 1.38 -16.30
N GLY A 154 15.77 0.59 -17.09
CA GLY A 154 16.34 -0.35 -18.07
C GLY A 154 16.89 0.32 -19.34
N HIS A 155 16.63 1.61 -19.55
CA HIS A 155 16.83 2.32 -20.81
C HIS A 155 17.79 3.50 -20.71
N ASP A 156 17.63 4.39 -19.73
CA ASP A 156 18.34 5.67 -19.68
C ASP A 156 19.22 5.83 -18.44
N GLU A 157 20.32 6.59 -18.58
CA GLU A 157 21.24 6.82 -17.46
C GLU A 157 20.63 7.74 -16.40
N LYS A 158 19.89 8.78 -16.83
CA LYS A 158 19.27 9.79 -15.98
C LYS A 158 18.40 9.17 -14.87
N SER A 159 17.48 8.27 -15.20
CA SER A 159 16.58 7.64 -14.22
C SER A 159 17.34 6.88 -13.13
N GLY A 160 18.51 6.34 -13.44
CA GLY A 160 19.35 5.69 -12.43
C GLY A 160 20.11 6.68 -11.56
N ALA A 161 20.52 7.83 -12.11
CA ALA A 161 21.13 8.91 -11.33
C ALA A 161 20.12 9.55 -10.38
N ASP A 162 18.91 9.86 -10.86
CA ASP A 162 17.83 10.43 -10.06
C ASP A 162 17.41 9.47 -8.94
N LEU A 163 17.27 8.17 -9.26
CA LEU A 163 16.99 7.13 -8.28
C LEU A 163 18.12 7.00 -7.24
N ALA A 164 19.39 7.02 -7.66
CA ALA A 164 20.52 6.94 -6.74
C ALA A 164 20.55 8.14 -5.79
N ALA A 165 20.33 9.35 -6.31
CA ALA A 165 20.30 10.58 -5.52
C ALA A 165 19.17 10.54 -4.47
N ALA A 166 17.97 10.11 -4.87
CA ALA A 166 16.84 9.94 -3.96
C ALA A 166 17.15 8.87 -2.88
N LEU A 167 17.66 7.70 -3.26
CA LEU A 167 18.02 6.63 -2.32
C LEU A 167 19.09 7.09 -1.33
N GLN A 168 20.12 7.82 -1.76
CA GLN A 168 21.17 8.35 -0.88
C GLN A 168 20.60 9.36 0.12
N ALA A 169 19.78 10.31 -0.33
CA ALA A 169 19.15 11.29 0.55
C ALA A 169 18.23 10.61 1.59
N LEU A 170 17.42 9.66 1.15
CA LEU A 170 16.52 8.91 2.03
C LEU A 170 17.28 8.01 3.01
N ALA A 171 18.31 7.29 2.56
CA ALA A 171 19.10 6.42 3.42
C ALA A 171 19.88 7.20 4.49
N ALA A 172 20.33 8.42 4.15
CA ALA A 172 20.94 9.33 5.11
C ALA A 172 19.94 9.85 6.15
N ALA A 173 18.73 10.21 5.73
CA ALA A 173 17.69 10.74 6.62
C ALA A 173 16.99 9.66 7.46
N PHE A 174 16.78 8.47 6.88
CA PHE A 174 16.01 7.38 7.48
C PHE A 174 16.79 6.06 7.44
N PRO A 175 17.86 5.91 8.24
CA PRO A 175 18.70 4.72 8.22
C PRO A 175 17.88 3.45 8.47
N ARG A 176 18.16 2.40 7.69
CA ARG A 176 17.51 1.08 7.77
C ARG A 176 16.01 1.04 7.43
N ALA A 177 15.37 2.17 7.17
CA ALA A 177 13.94 2.22 6.81
C ALA A 177 13.69 2.18 5.30
N VAL A 178 14.74 2.32 4.47
CA VAL A 178 14.65 2.57 3.02
C VAL A 178 15.05 1.35 2.20
N ARG A 179 14.16 0.95 1.29
CA ARG A 179 14.33 -0.15 0.34
C ARG A 179 14.22 0.36 -1.09
N LEU A 180 14.76 -0.40 -2.03
CA LEU A 180 14.54 -0.19 -3.46
C LEU A 180 13.53 -1.22 -3.97
N ALA A 181 12.30 -0.80 -4.24
CA ALA A 181 11.27 -1.67 -4.82
C ALA A 181 11.48 -1.82 -6.33
N ALA A 182 11.44 -3.05 -6.85
CA ALA A 182 11.48 -3.30 -8.28
C ALA A 182 10.32 -4.21 -8.71
N ALA A 183 9.78 -3.95 -9.90
CA ALA A 183 8.70 -4.73 -10.51
C ALA A 183 9.06 -5.17 -11.94
N PRO A 184 8.71 -6.40 -12.35
CA PRO A 184 8.75 -6.81 -13.76
C PRO A 184 7.76 -5.99 -14.60
N ALA A 185 8.21 -5.47 -15.74
CA ALA A 185 7.36 -4.75 -16.69
C ALA A 185 6.95 -5.62 -17.90
N HIS A 186 7.61 -6.77 -18.10
CA HIS A 186 7.38 -7.70 -19.20
C HIS A 186 7.51 -7.04 -20.57
N ASP A 187 8.55 -6.22 -20.72
CA ASP A 187 8.89 -5.52 -21.96
C ASP A 187 10.24 -5.95 -22.58
N GLY A 188 10.77 -7.08 -22.12
CA GLY A 188 12.04 -7.63 -22.57
C GLY A 188 13.28 -7.05 -21.88
N LEU A 189 13.10 -6.07 -20.98
CA LEU A 189 14.22 -5.40 -20.29
C LEU A 189 14.28 -5.67 -18.79
N ASP A 190 13.43 -6.56 -18.29
CA ASP A 190 13.34 -6.86 -16.86
C ASP A 190 14.67 -7.34 -16.27
N GLN A 191 15.41 -8.21 -16.98
CA GLN A 191 16.72 -8.67 -16.52
C GLN A 191 17.71 -7.50 -16.35
N ARG A 192 17.75 -6.59 -17.32
CA ARG A 192 18.61 -5.40 -17.28
C ARG A 192 18.17 -4.44 -16.17
N ARG A 193 16.86 -4.22 -16.01
CA ARG A 193 16.27 -3.35 -15.00
C ARG A 193 16.56 -3.87 -13.59
N LEU A 194 16.32 -5.16 -13.34
CA LEU A 194 16.61 -5.81 -12.06
C LEU A 194 18.09 -5.82 -11.74
N ALA A 195 18.97 -6.11 -12.70
CA ALA A 195 20.41 -6.06 -12.49
C ALA A 195 20.92 -4.66 -12.15
N ARG A 196 20.34 -3.63 -12.76
CA ARG A 196 20.69 -2.25 -12.43
C ARG A 196 20.12 -1.82 -11.07
N ALA A 197 18.88 -2.20 -10.76
CA ALA A 197 18.28 -1.95 -9.46
C ALA A 197 19.11 -2.62 -8.35
N ALA A 198 19.51 -3.88 -8.51
CA ALA A 198 20.36 -4.59 -7.55
C ALA A 198 21.69 -3.86 -7.30
N ARG A 199 22.37 -3.39 -8.35
CA ARG A 199 23.61 -2.60 -8.19
C ARG A 199 23.38 -1.28 -7.46
N LEU A 200 22.30 -0.56 -7.76
CA LEU A 200 21.96 0.68 -7.06
C LEU A 200 21.62 0.43 -5.59
N ALA A 201 20.85 -0.63 -5.31
CA ALA A 201 20.55 -1.08 -3.96
C ALA A 201 21.83 -1.32 -3.13
N GLU A 202 22.79 -2.05 -3.69
CA GLU A 202 24.10 -2.27 -3.06
C GLU A 202 24.88 -0.97 -2.84
N GLN A 203 24.97 -0.11 -3.87
CA GLN A 203 25.72 1.15 -3.82
C GLN A 203 25.16 2.13 -2.78
N CYS A 204 23.84 2.16 -2.61
CA CYS A 204 23.16 3.07 -1.69
C CYS A 204 22.94 2.45 -0.29
N GLY A 205 23.30 1.18 -0.07
CA GLY A 205 23.04 0.49 1.20
C GLY A 205 21.55 0.28 1.49
N THR A 206 20.73 0.19 0.44
CA THR A 206 19.26 0.04 0.53
C THR A 206 18.85 -1.30 -0.05
N PRO A 207 18.30 -2.25 0.72
CA PRO A 207 17.97 -3.58 0.21
C PRO A 207 16.99 -3.55 -0.97
N LEU A 208 17.23 -4.40 -1.98
CA LEU A 208 16.31 -4.61 -3.10
C LEU A 208 15.07 -5.35 -2.60
N MET A 209 13.88 -4.90 -2.99
CA MET A 209 12.60 -5.45 -2.56
C MET A 209 11.72 -5.80 -3.77
N ALA A 210 11.11 -6.97 -3.75
CA ALA A 210 10.19 -7.40 -4.80
C ALA A 210 8.81 -6.78 -4.61
N THR A 211 8.19 -6.38 -5.72
CA THR A 211 6.77 -6.04 -5.83
C THR A 211 6.32 -6.34 -7.25
N ASN A 212 5.03 -6.55 -7.46
CA ASN A 212 4.45 -6.61 -8.79
C ASN A 212 3.82 -5.29 -9.23
N ASP A 213 3.88 -4.23 -8.40
CA ASP A 213 3.37 -2.90 -8.70
C ASP A 213 1.93 -2.98 -9.26
N VAL A 214 0.99 -3.37 -8.41
CA VAL A 214 -0.33 -3.87 -8.79
C VAL A 214 -1.32 -2.73 -9.04
N PHE A 215 -2.03 -2.74 -10.18
CA PHE A 215 -3.19 -1.85 -10.43
C PHE A 215 -4.53 -2.57 -10.39
N HIS A 216 -4.54 -3.90 -10.37
CA HIS A 216 -5.78 -4.67 -10.37
C HIS A 216 -5.64 -6.06 -9.75
N HIS A 217 -6.73 -6.67 -9.30
CA HIS A 217 -6.66 -8.00 -8.67
C HIS A 217 -6.40 -9.13 -9.68
N ALA A 218 -6.89 -9.02 -10.91
CA ALA A 218 -6.82 -10.11 -11.90
C ALA A 218 -6.51 -9.60 -13.32
N PRO A 219 -5.96 -10.44 -14.23
CA PRO A 219 -5.60 -10.02 -15.58
C PRO A 219 -6.77 -9.44 -16.39
N GLY A 220 -7.97 -10.02 -16.24
CA GLY A 220 -9.18 -9.58 -16.96
C GLY A 220 -9.58 -8.13 -16.66
N ARG A 221 -9.13 -7.58 -15.53
CA ARG A 221 -9.43 -6.20 -15.11
C ARG A 221 -8.63 -5.15 -15.89
N ARG A 222 -7.60 -5.54 -16.63
CA ARG A 222 -6.81 -4.65 -17.51
C ARG A 222 -7.70 -3.80 -18.42
N ARG A 223 -8.75 -4.38 -19.01
CA ARG A 223 -9.64 -3.63 -19.93
C ARG A 223 -10.28 -2.42 -19.27
N LEU A 224 -10.67 -2.54 -17.99
CA LEU A 224 -11.20 -1.41 -17.23
C LEU A 224 -10.11 -0.37 -16.94
N GLN A 225 -8.90 -0.82 -16.61
CA GLN A 225 -7.75 0.05 -16.39
C GLN A 225 -7.37 0.84 -17.66
N ASP A 226 -7.46 0.23 -18.84
CA ASP A 226 -7.22 0.88 -20.12
C ASP A 226 -8.27 1.98 -20.39
N VAL A 227 -9.55 1.72 -20.11
CA VAL A 227 -10.63 2.72 -20.20
C VAL A 227 -10.40 3.87 -19.22
N MET A 228 -10.06 3.58 -17.96
CA MET A 228 -9.74 4.61 -16.96
C MET A 228 -8.56 5.47 -17.40
N THR A 229 -7.54 4.86 -18.01
CA THR A 229 -6.39 5.57 -18.54
C THR A 229 -6.76 6.47 -19.71
N ALA A 230 -7.61 6.02 -20.62
CA ALA A 230 -8.13 6.83 -21.73
C ALA A 230 -8.94 8.05 -21.22
N ILE A 231 -9.80 7.85 -20.20
CA ILE A 231 -10.53 8.93 -19.53
C ILE A 231 -9.56 9.93 -18.91
N ARG A 232 -8.57 9.45 -18.14
CA ARG A 232 -7.55 10.28 -17.48
C ARG A 232 -6.76 11.13 -18.47
N ALA A 233 -6.43 10.55 -19.63
CA ALA A 233 -5.66 11.21 -20.67
C ALA A 233 -6.52 12.03 -21.65
N HIS A 234 -7.85 12.06 -21.47
CA HIS A 234 -8.79 12.75 -22.34
C HIS A 234 -8.67 12.34 -23.83
N VAL A 235 -8.47 11.05 -24.10
CA VAL A 235 -8.37 10.50 -25.47
C VAL A 235 -9.34 9.34 -25.68
N PRO A 236 -9.91 9.17 -26.89
CA PRO A 236 -10.64 7.95 -27.23
C PRO A 236 -9.75 6.71 -27.06
N LEU A 237 -10.34 5.60 -26.58
CA LEU A 237 -9.58 4.36 -26.31
C LEU A 237 -8.79 3.87 -27.52
N ALA A 238 -9.38 3.97 -28.73
CA ALA A 238 -8.73 3.58 -29.98
C ALA A 238 -7.48 4.41 -30.32
N GLN A 239 -7.34 5.61 -29.74
CA GLN A 239 -6.23 6.54 -29.97
C GLN A 239 -5.21 6.55 -28.82
N ALA A 240 -5.51 5.88 -27.70
CA ALA A 240 -4.67 5.93 -26.50
C ALA A 240 -3.26 5.33 -26.71
N GLY A 241 -3.10 4.40 -27.65
CA GLY A 241 -1.79 3.90 -28.08
C GLY A 241 -0.89 3.47 -26.92
N ARG A 242 0.26 4.12 -26.78
CA ARG A 242 1.28 3.82 -25.76
C ARG A 242 0.94 4.32 -24.34
N LEU A 243 -0.17 5.03 -24.17
CA LEU A 243 -0.67 5.42 -22.85
C LEU A 243 -1.23 4.21 -22.08
N LEU A 244 -1.71 3.20 -22.81
CA LEU A 244 -2.27 1.98 -22.24
C LEU A 244 -1.16 1.04 -21.74
N SER A 245 -1.51 0.20 -20.77
CA SER A 245 -0.59 -0.84 -20.29
C SER A 245 -0.26 -1.81 -21.42
N ARG A 246 1.03 -2.15 -21.60
CA ARG A 246 1.51 -3.03 -22.68
C ARG A 246 0.95 -4.46 -22.56
N ASN A 247 0.75 -4.91 -21.33
CA ASN A 247 0.31 -6.25 -20.98
C ASN A 247 -0.64 -6.19 -19.77
N ALA A 248 -1.13 -7.36 -19.34
CA ALA A 248 -2.04 -7.49 -18.19
C ALA A 248 -1.31 -7.91 -16.90
N GLU A 249 0.01 -7.71 -16.80
CA GLU A 249 0.83 -8.35 -15.77
C GLU A 249 0.84 -7.63 -14.42
N ARG A 250 0.34 -6.39 -14.34
CA ARG A 250 0.19 -5.62 -13.07
C ARG A 250 -1.05 -6.05 -12.26
N HIS A 251 -1.28 -7.37 -12.18
CA HIS A 251 -2.28 -8.00 -11.32
C HIS A 251 -1.66 -8.61 -10.06
N LEU A 252 -2.45 -9.03 -9.06
CA LEU A 252 -1.92 -9.81 -7.94
C LEU A 252 -1.43 -11.19 -8.43
N LYS A 253 -0.22 -11.58 -8.05
CA LYS A 253 0.38 -12.86 -8.44
C LYS A 253 0.55 -13.76 -7.24
N ALA A 254 0.49 -15.07 -7.46
CA ALA A 254 0.76 -16.05 -6.42
C ALA A 254 2.25 -15.98 -6.00
N PRO A 255 2.58 -16.32 -4.74
CA PRO A 255 3.97 -16.23 -4.27
C PRO A 255 4.98 -17.03 -5.10
N ASP A 256 4.61 -18.24 -5.54
CA ASP A 256 5.49 -19.07 -6.37
C ASP A 256 5.80 -18.40 -7.71
N GLU A 257 4.84 -17.66 -8.28
CA GLU A 257 5.05 -16.91 -9.52
C GLU A 257 6.05 -15.76 -9.29
N ILE A 258 5.89 -15.01 -8.19
CA ILE A 258 6.83 -13.96 -7.80
C ILE A 258 8.23 -14.55 -7.57
N GLY A 259 8.33 -15.67 -6.86
CA GLY A 259 9.59 -16.39 -6.65
C GLY A 259 10.28 -16.75 -7.98
N ARG A 260 9.53 -17.21 -8.99
CA ARG A 260 10.09 -17.48 -10.33
C ARG A 260 10.54 -16.22 -11.07
N LEU A 261 9.80 -15.12 -10.95
CA LEU A 261 10.13 -13.83 -11.59
C LEU A 261 11.40 -13.24 -10.99
N PHE A 262 11.58 -13.38 -9.68
CA PHE A 262 12.75 -12.92 -8.93
C PHE A 262 13.78 -14.01 -8.67
N ARG A 263 13.78 -15.12 -9.41
CA ARG A 263 14.70 -16.26 -9.18
C ARG A 263 16.19 -15.90 -9.19
N ALA A 264 16.57 -14.83 -9.91
CA ALA A 264 17.94 -14.32 -9.95
C ALA A 264 18.29 -13.42 -8.75
N TYR A 265 17.29 -12.95 -8.02
CA TYR A 265 17.38 -12.06 -6.86
C TYR A 265 16.41 -12.54 -5.75
N PRO A 266 16.55 -13.77 -5.23
CA PRO A 266 15.58 -14.33 -4.26
C PRO A 266 15.46 -13.50 -2.98
N GLY A 267 16.55 -12.87 -2.53
CA GLY A 267 16.55 -11.97 -1.38
C GLY A 267 15.62 -10.76 -1.52
N ALA A 268 15.18 -10.41 -2.74
CA ALA A 268 14.18 -9.36 -2.94
C ALA A 268 12.79 -9.75 -2.42
N VAL A 269 12.44 -11.03 -2.54
CA VAL A 269 11.18 -11.58 -2.02
C VAL A 269 11.23 -11.63 -0.49
N GLU A 270 12.34 -12.09 0.07
CA GLU A 270 12.58 -12.10 1.52
C GLU A 270 12.54 -10.68 2.10
N THR A 271 13.15 -9.72 1.42
CA THR A 271 13.12 -8.30 1.82
C THR A 271 11.70 -7.74 1.85
N ALA A 272 10.82 -8.16 0.93
CA ALA A 272 9.41 -7.74 0.95
C ALA A 272 8.67 -8.26 2.18
N ASN A 273 8.90 -9.52 2.56
CA ASN A 273 8.32 -10.10 3.77
C ASN A 273 8.86 -9.41 5.02
N HIS A 274 10.18 -9.25 5.14
CA HIS A 274 10.78 -8.53 6.28
C HIS A 274 10.30 -7.08 6.38
N PHE A 275 10.17 -6.38 5.23
CA PHE A 275 9.62 -5.03 5.21
C PHE A 275 8.20 -5.01 5.78
N PHE A 276 7.37 -5.99 5.41
CA PHE A 276 6.00 -6.13 5.90
C PHE A 276 5.95 -6.46 7.39
N ASP A 277 6.81 -7.36 7.88
CA ASP A 277 6.87 -7.78 9.28
C ASP A 277 7.29 -6.64 10.23
N GLU A 278 7.96 -5.61 9.72
CA GLU A 278 8.32 -4.41 10.49
C GLU A 278 7.17 -3.40 10.67
N LEU A 279 6.00 -3.65 10.07
CA LEU A 279 4.85 -2.74 10.09
C LEU A 279 3.86 -3.11 11.19
N ASP A 280 3.94 -2.40 12.32
CA ASP A 280 3.08 -2.65 13.49
C ASP A 280 1.82 -1.77 13.54
N PHE A 281 1.68 -0.78 12.66
CA PHE A 281 0.55 0.14 12.70
C PHE A 281 -0.78 -0.52 12.29
N ASP A 282 -1.71 -0.61 13.25
CA ASP A 282 -3.10 -1.01 13.02
C ASP A 282 -4.03 0.21 13.11
N LEU A 283 -4.97 0.32 12.15
CA LEU A 283 -6.03 1.34 12.16
C LEU A 283 -6.91 1.29 13.41
N LYS A 284 -7.00 0.15 14.12
CA LYS A 284 -7.69 0.07 15.42
C LYS A 284 -7.06 0.94 16.51
N SER A 285 -5.79 1.33 16.34
CA SER A 285 -5.13 2.25 17.26
C SER A 285 -5.69 3.68 17.19
N LEU A 286 -6.42 4.00 16.12
CA LEU A 286 -7.10 5.29 15.95
C LEU A 286 -8.36 5.29 16.81
N ARG A 287 -8.28 5.96 17.95
CA ARG A 287 -9.44 6.24 18.80
C ARG A 287 -10.01 7.60 18.43
N TYR A 288 -11.33 7.73 18.52
CA TYR A 288 -11.98 9.02 18.42
C TYR A 288 -11.52 9.89 19.60
N GLU A 289 -10.81 10.97 19.29
CA GLU A 289 -10.45 12.00 20.27
C GLU A 289 -11.53 13.07 20.18
N TYR A 290 -12.40 13.12 21.20
CA TYR A 290 -13.33 14.23 21.32
C TYR A 290 -12.49 15.49 21.50
N PRO A 291 -12.68 16.54 20.67
CA PRO A 291 -11.94 17.78 20.86
C PRO A 291 -12.20 18.26 22.29
N ASP A 292 -11.14 18.52 23.05
CA ASP A 292 -11.28 19.26 24.30
C ASP A 292 -11.80 20.64 23.90
N GLU A 293 -13.13 20.79 23.92
CA GLU A 293 -13.75 22.09 23.97
C GLU A 293 -13.20 22.72 25.24
N ALA A 294 -12.17 23.56 25.08
CA ALA A 294 -11.61 24.41 26.12
C ALA A 294 -12.65 25.48 26.51
N LEU A 295 -13.87 25.04 26.79
CA LEU A 295 -14.82 25.78 27.56
C LEU A 295 -14.19 25.90 28.95
N PRO A 296 -14.01 27.10 29.50
CA PRO A 296 -13.60 27.30 30.88
C PRO A 296 -14.76 26.87 31.80
N LEU A 297 -15.07 25.57 31.81
CA LEU A 297 -16.13 25.01 32.61
C LEU A 297 -15.64 24.95 34.05
N ALA A 298 -16.46 25.46 34.96
CA ALA A 298 -16.27 25.25 36.40
C ALA A 298 -16.60 23.80 36.82
N ARG A 299 -17.08 22.96 35.88
CA ARG A 299 -17.56 21.59 36.07
C ARG A 299 -16.93 20.67 35.04
N THR A 300 -16.91 19.36 35.31
CA THR A 300 -16.52 18.38 34.29
C THR A 300 -17.53 18.37 33.12
N PRO A 301 -17.15 17.96 31.90
CA PRO A 301 -18.08 17.90 30.76
C PRO A 301 -19.37 17.10 31.05
N ALA A 302 -19.27 15.99 31.78
CA ALA A 302 -20.44 15.19 32.18
C ALA A 302 -21.36 15.93 33.16
N GLU A 303 -20.80 16.64 34.13
CA GLU A 303 -21.56 17.46 35.07
C GLU A 303 -22.20 18.68 34.40
N GLU A 304 -21.47 19.32 33.49
CA GLU A 304 -21.99 20.45 32.72
C GLU A 304 -23.12 20.00 31.78
N LEU A 305 -22.94 18.86 31.09
CA LEU A 305 -23.99 18.25 30.28
C LEU A 305 -25.24 17.97 31.12
N ARG A 306 -25.09 17.37 32.30
CA ARG A 306 -26.20 17.13 33.24
C ARG A 306 -26.86 18.44 33.67
N PHE A 307 -26.08 19.46 34.01
CA PHE A 307 -26.59 20.78 34.40
C PHE A 307 -27.39 21.44 33.27
N LEU A 308 -26.85 21.47 32.05
CA LEU A 308 -27.49 22.05 30.88
C LEU A 308 -28.73 21.25 30.45
N ALA A 309 -28.70 19.91 30.53
CA ALA A 309 -29.84 19.06 30.21
C ALA A 309 -31.04 19.32 31.15
N HIS A 310 -30.80 19.37 32.46
CA HIS A 310 -31.86 19.71 33.41
C HIS A 310 -32.30 21.18 33.31
N GLY A 311 -31.38 22.10 33.01
CA GLY A 311 -31.70 23.51 32.74
C GLY A 311 -32.60 23.67 31.53
N GLY A 312 -32.27 23.00 30.42
CA GLY A 312 -33.06 22.94 29.20
C GLY A 312 -34.44 22.30 29.43
N ALA A 313 -34.52 21.26 30.27
CA ALA A 313 -35.80 20.66 30.65
C ALA A 313 -36.70 21.65 31.38
N LYS A 314 -36.17 22.40 32.36
CA LYS A 314 -36.93 23.45 33.06
C LYS A 314 -37.40 24.55 32.12
N TRP A 315 -36.56 24.96 31.17
CA TRP A 315 -36.94 25.92 30.15
C TRP A 315 -38.04 25.38 29.22
N ARG A 316 -37.96 24.11 28.82
CA ARG A 316 -38.92 23.46 27.91
C ARG A 316 -40.28 23.17 28.56
N TYR A 317 -40.29 22.96 29.88
CA TYR A 317 -41.46 22.65 30.70
C TYR A 317 -41.63 23.67 31.85
N PRO A 318 -42.11 24.89 31.56
CA PRO A 318 -42.16 25.98 32.55
C PRO A 318 -43.14 25.73 33.71
N GLU A 319 -44.17 24.90 33.51
CA GLU A 319 -45.12 24.52 34.58
C GLU A 319 -44.67 23.30 35.40
N GLY A 320 -43.44 22.83 35.18
CA GLY A 320 -42.86 21.69 35.87
C GLY A 320 -42.51 20.56 34.90
N VAL A 321 -41.31 20.00 35.09
CA VAL A 321 -40.82 18.88 34.27
C VAL A 321 -41.56 17.60 34.68
N PRO A 322 -42.25 16.91 33.75
CA PRO A 322 -42.92 15.65 34.06
C PRO A 322 -41.92 14.58 34.54
N ALA A 323 -42.32 13.78 35.54
CA ALA A 323 -41.44 12.75 36.11
C ALA A 323 -40.97 11.69 35.08
N SER A 324 -41.76 11.44 34.02
CA SER A 324 -41.34 10.59 32.91
C SER A 324 -40.15 11.16 32.13
N VAL A 325 -40.16 12.47 31.90
CA VAL A 325 -39.10 13.19 31.17
C VAL A 325 -37.82 13.26 32.01
N THR A 326 -37.92 13.56 33.31
CA THR A 326 -36.75 13.54 34.21
C THR A 326 -36.08 12.16 34.21
N ARG A 327 -36.86 11.07 34.34
CA ARG A 327 -36.32 9.70 34.27
C ARG A 327 -35.65 9.39 32.94
N GLN A 328 -36.20 9.88 31.84
CA GLN A 328 -35.61 9.68 30.52
C GLN A 328 -34.28 10.44 30.37
N ILE A 329 -34.22 11.69 30.84
CA ILE A 329 -32.98 12.48 30.86
C ILE A 329 -31.91 11.77 31.69
N ASP A 330 -32.24 11.30 32.89
CA ASP A 330 -31.29 10.60 33.75
C ASP A 330 -30.76 9.31 33.11
N TYR A 331 -31.63 8.56 32.43
CA TYR A 331 -31.26 7.35 31.69
C TYR A 331 -30.34 7.65 30.50
N GLU A 332 -30.66 8.65 29.68
CA GLU A 332 -29.83 9.03 28.54
C GLU A 332 -28.46 9.57 29.00
N LEU A 333 -28.42 10.33 30.09
CA LEU A 333 -27.17 10.83 30.67
C LEU A 333 -26.28 9.71 31.26
N GLN A 334 -26.85 8.56 31.63
CA GLN A 334 -26.06 7.38 32.01
C GLN A 334 -25.45 6.64 30.82
N ILE A 335 -26.04 6.78 29.63
CA ILE A 335 -25.52 6.13 28.40
C ILE A 335 -24.45 6.99 27.74
N ILE A 336 -24.65 8.31 27.76
CA ILE A 336 -23.75 9.28 27.11
C ILE A 336 -22.52 9.60 27.97
N GLY A 337 -22.70 9.62 29.31
CA GLY A 337 -21.69 10.06 30.29
C GLY A 337 -20.69 8.99 30.69
#